data_AF-A0A1G0WF16-F1
#
_entry.id   AF-A0A1G0WF16-F1
#
_cell.length_a   1.000
_cell.length_b   1.000
_cell.length_c   1.000
_cell.angle_alpha   90.00
_cell.angle_beta   90.00
_cell.angle_gamma   90.00
#
_symmetry.space_group_name_H-M   'P 1'
#
loop_
_entity.id
_entity.type
_entity.pdbx_description
1 polymer ?
#
loop_
_entity_poly.entity_id
_entity_poly.type
_entity_poly.pdbx_seq_one_letter_code
_entity_poly.pdbx_strand_id
1 'polypeptide(L)'
;MTDTSPEFEKFYREKMMSLTSDERIRIGLSMNETARNIVWSSIPKDLPEEERRVQFFLRYYKNDFTEKQKNVIIEGIRKGK
;
A
#
# COMPACT_ATOMS: atom_id res chain seq x y z
N MET A 1 -15.68 4.86 -10.03
CA MET A 1 -15.00 4.23 -11.19
C MET A 1 -16.09 3.98 -12.22
N THR A 2 -16.09 4.65 -13.37
CA THR A 2 -17.19 4.55 -14.36
C THR A 2 -17.03 3.38 -15.34
N ASP A 3 -15.93 2.63 -15.21
CA ASP A 3 -15.61 1.45 -16.03
C ASP A 3 -16.29 0.16 -15.51
N THR A 4 -17.18 0.30 -14.53
CA THR A 4 -17.95 -0.81 -13.96
C THR A 4 -19.43 -0.52 -14.20
N SER A 5 -20.14 -1.48 -14.79
CA SER A 5 -21.58 -1.32 -15.01
C SER A 5 -22.32 -1.26 -13.66
N PRO A 6 -23.45 -0.54 -13.56
CA PRO A 6 -24.25 -0.51 -12.34
C PRO A 6 -24.70 -1.89 -11.88
N GLU A 7 -24.93 -2.81 -12.83
CA GLU A 7 -25.27 -4.20 -12.56
C GLU A 7 -24.13 -4.93 -11.83
N PHE A 8 -22.89 -4.77 -12.30
CA PHE A 8 -21.75 -5.42 -11.68
C PHE A 8 -21.42 -4.80 -10.32
N GLU A 9 -21.57 -3.49 -10.15
CA GLU A 9 -21.41 -2.84 -8.85
C GLU A 9 -22.41 -3.38 -7.82
N LYS A 10 -23.68 -3.56 -8.22
CA LYS A 10 -24.70 -4.18 -7.38
C LYS A 10 -24.34 -5.62 -7.01
N PHE A 11 -23.97 -6.44 -8.00
CA PHE A 11 -23.54 -7.82 -7.79
C PHE A 11 -22.36 -7.91 -6.82
N TYR A 12 -21.33 -7.10 -7.03
CA TYR A 12 -20.15 -7.06 -6.18
C TYR A 12 -20.51 -6.68 -4.74
N ARG A 13 -21.36 -5.65 -4.56
CA ARG A 13 -21.82 -5.24 -3.24
C ARG A 13 -22.59 -6.34 -2.53
N GLU A 14 -23.51 -7.01 -3.21
CA GLU A 14 -24.27 -8.13 -2.64
C GLU A 14 -23.36 -9.27 -2.19
N LYS A 15 -22.34 -9.62 -3.00
CA LYS A 15 -21.33 -10.61 -2.62
C LYS A 15 -20.52 -10.18 -1.39
N MET A 16 -20.04 -8.95 -1.36
CA MET A 16 -19.28 -8.44 -0.21
C MET A 16 -20.10 -8.40 1.08
N MET A 17 -21.40 -8.06 0.99
CA MET A 17 -22.28 -8.02 2.15
C MET A 17 -22.73 -9.41 2.62
N SER A 18 -22.61 -10.45 1.78
CA SER A 18 -22.86 -11.84 2.18
C SER A 18 -21.75 -12.45 3.04
N LEU A 19 -20.57 -11.82 3.06
CA LEU A 19 -19.42 -12.24 3.87
C LEU A 19 -19.51 -11.72 5.31
N THR A 20 -18.82 -12.41 6.22
CA THR A 20 -18.59 -11.91 7.58
C THR A 20 -17.65 -10.70 7.58
N SER A 21 -17.66 -9.95 8.69
CA SER A 21 -16.72 -8.83 8.88
C SER A 21 -15.26 -9.27 8.78
N ASP A 22 -14.93 -10.41 9.36
CA ASP A 22 -13.57 -10.97 9.37
C ASP A 22 -13.10 -11.32 7.96
N GLU A 23 -13.95 -11.95 7.15
CA GLU A 23 -13.63 -12.27 5.75
C GLU A 23 -13.40 -11.02 4.92
N ARG A 24 -14.24 -9.98 5.09
CA ARG A 24 -14.03 -8.69 4.42
C ARG A 24 -12.69 -8.04 4.80
N ILE A 25 -12.32 -8.10 6.09
CA ILE A 25 -11.02 -7.59 6.56
C ILE A 25 -9.88 -8.37 5.92
N ARG A 26 -9.95 -9.72 5.89
CA ARG A 26 -8.90 -10.55 5.27
C ARG A 26 -8.72 -10.25 3.78
N ILE A 27 -9.81 -10.02 3.05
CA ILE A 27 -9.73 -9.60 1.63
C ILE A 27 -8.94 -8.29 1.52
N GLY A 28 -9.30 -7.28 2.32
CA GLY A 28 -8.58 -5.99 2.31
C GLY A 28 -7.10 -6.13 2.67
N LEU A 29 -6.77 -6.94 3.68
CA LEU A 29 -5.39 -7.20 4.08
C LEU A 29 -4.59 -7.92 3.00
N SER A 30 -5.17 -8.93 2.35
CA SER A 30 -4.52 -9.67 1.25
C SER A 30 -4.25 -8.75 0.04
N MET A 31 -5.19 -7.88 -0.30
CA MET A 31 -5.01 -6.87 -1.34
C MET A 31 -3.89 -5.89 -0.98
N ASN A 32 -3.85 -5.42 0.27
CA ASN A 32 -2.79 -4.54 0.75
C ASN A 32 -1.41 -5.20 0.70
N GLU A 33 -1.29 -6.44 1.17
CA GLU A 33 -0.05 -7.22 1.12
C GLU A 33 0.43 -7.40 -0.33
N THR A 34 -0.48 -7.74 -1.24
CA THR A 34 -0.17 -7.87 -2.67
C THR A 34 0.38 -6.56 -3.24
N ALA A 35 -0.28 -5.42 -2.95
CA ALA A 35 0.19 -4.11 -3.39
C ALA A 35 1.59 -3.78 -2.83
N ARG A 36 1.83 -4.08 -1.54
CA ARG A 36 3.15 -3.90 -0.92
C ARG A 36 4.23 -4.76 -1.59
N ASN A 37 3.92 -6.00 -1.92
CA ASN A 37 4.86 -6.90 -2.60
C ASN A 37 5.20 -6.42 -4.01
N ILE A 38 4.21 -5.91 -4.75
CA ILE A 38 4.43 -5.31 -6.07
C ILE A 38 5.38 -4.10 -5.95
N VAL A 39 5.11 -3.18 -5.03
CA VAL A 39 5.97 -2.00 -4.85
C VAL A 39 7.38 -2.41 -4.40
N TRP A 40 7.50 -3.29 -3.41
CA TRP A 40 8.79 -3.73 -2.88
C TRP A 40 9.65 -4.45 -3.92
N SER A 41 9.02 -5.29 -4.76
CA SER A 41 9.71 -6.00 -5.85
C SER A 41 10.16 -5.08 -6.99
N SER A 42 9.50 -3.93 -7.18
CA SER A 42 9.88 -2.93 -8.17
C SER A 42 11.12 -2.11 -7.78
N ILE A 43 11.55 -2.16 -6.52
CA ILE A 43 12.70 -1.40 -6.02
C ILE A 43 14.00 -2.19 -6.31
N PRO A 44 15.05 -1.54 -6.85
CA PRO A 44 16.32 -2.21 -7.16
C PRO A 44 16.88 -2.98 -5.96
N LYS A 45 17.35 -4.22 -6.22
CA LYS A 45 17.81 -5.15 -5.17
C LYS A 45 19.26 -4.92 -4.74
N ASP A 46 20.02 -4.19 -5.54
CA ASP A 46 21.40 -3.78 -5.31
C ASP A 46 21.54 -2.57 -4.37
N LEU A 47 20.44 -1.88 -4.08
CA LEU A 47 20.41 -0.84 -3.05
C LEU A 47 20.55 -1.44 -1.65
N PRO A 48 21.25 -0.73 -0.73
CA PRO A 48 21.21 -1.04 0.69
C PRO A 48 19.77 -1.09 1.21
N GLU A 49 19.49 -1.97 2.17
CA GLU A 49 18.12 -2.24 2.62
C GLU A 49 17.42 -0.98 3.15
N GLU A 50 18.16 -0.13 3.87
CA GLU A 50 17.68 1.16 4.37
C GLU A 50 17.26 2.11 3.24
N GLU A 51 18.01 2.15 2.13
CA GLU A 51 17.65 2.95 0.96
C GLU A 51 16.46 2.34 0.23
N ARG A 52 16.34 1.00 0.18
CA ARG A 52 15.15 0.34 -0.33
C ARG A 52 13.91 0.70 0.50
N ARG A 53 14.03 0.75 1.83
CA ARG A 53 12.95 1.20 2.74
C ARG A 53 12.60 2.67 2.54
N VAL A 54 13.59 3.55 2.29
CA VAL A 54 13.34 4.95 1.93
C VAL A 54 12.55 5.07 0.62
N GLN A 55 12.94 4.34 -0.43
CA GLN A 55 12.21 4.34 -1.70
C GLN A 55 10.79 3.80 -1.52
N PHE A 56 10.62 2.76 -0.70
CA PHE A 56 9.31 2.20 -0.37
C PHE A 56 8.41 3.24 0.32
N PHE A 57 8.94 3.95 1.32
CA PHE A 57 8.24 5.04 1.99
C PHE A 57 7.82 6.13 0.99
N LEU A 58 8.74 6.60 0.15
CA LEU A 58 8.45 7.65 -0.82
C LEU A 58 7.43 7.22 -1.88
N ARG A 59 7.35 5.94 -2.22
CA ARG A 59 6.38 5.45 -3.22
C ARG A 59 4.93 5.57 -2.75
N TYR A 60 4.70 5.37 -1.44
CA TYR A 60 3.38 5.48 -0.83
C TYR A 60 3.07 6.89 -0.33
N TYR A 61 4.05 7.54 0.30
CA TYR A 61 3.78 8.66 1.20
C TYR A 61 4.46 9.97 0.81
N LYS A 62 5.14 10.07 -0.34
CA LYS A 62 5.89 11.29 -0.73
C LYS A 62 5.07 12.58 -0.71
N ASN A 63 3.76 12.48 -0.90
CA ASN A 63 2.83 13.60 -1.00
C ASN A 63 2.04 13.83 0.30
N ASP A 64 2.17 12.94 1.28
CA ASP A 64 1.42 12.99 2.54
C ASP A 64 2.19 13.78 3.62
N PHE A 65 3.43 14.15 3.32
CA PHE A 65 4.35 14.79 4.26
C PHE A 65 5.07 15.98 3.60
N THR A 66 5.30 17.02 4.40
CA THR A 66 6.19 18.13 4.02
C THR A 66 7.64 17.63 3.83
N GLU A 67 8.47 18.36 3.09
CA GLU A 67 9.90 18.02 2.95
C GLU A 67 10.61 17.87 4.30
N LYS A 68 10.29 18.75 5.26
CA LYS A 68 10.85 18.68 6.61
C LYS A 68 10.48 17.36 7.31
N GLN A 69 9.21 16.94 7.22
CA GLN A 69 8.75 15.67 7.81
C GLN A 69 9.36 14.46 7.11
N LYS A 70 9.43 14.48 5.77
CA LYS A 70 10.08 13.41 4.99
C LYS A 70 11.53 13.23 5.39
N ASN A 71 12.29 14.31 5.54
CA ASN A 71 13.69 14.23 5.96
C ASN A 71 13.84 13.59 7.35
N VAL A 72 12.99 13.93 8.31
CA VAL A 72 13.00 13.30 9.64
C VAL A 72 12.73 11.79 9.54
N ILE A 73 11.74 11.38 8.74
CA ILE A 73 11.38 9.97 8.56
C ILE A 73 12.52 9.21 7.86
N ILE A 74 13.07 9.76 6.78
CA ILE A 74 14.19 9.18 6.02
C ILE A 74 15.40 8.97 6.93
N GLU A 75 15.75 9.97 7.74
CA GLU A 75 16.83 9.84 8.72
C GLU A 75 16.53 8.81 9.80
N GLY A 76 15.26 8.64 10.19
CA GLY A 76 14.84 7.55 11.08
C GLY A 76 15.09 6.18 10.46
N ILE A 77 14.64 5.98 9.22
CA ILE A 77 14.80 4.73 8.47
C ILE A 77 16.29 4.36 8.33
N ARG A 78 17.13 5.33 7.94
CA ARG A 78 18.58 5.13 7.78
C ARG A 78 19.30 4.77 9.09
N LYS A 79 18.77 5.23 10.22
CA LYS A 79 19.30 4.91 11.56
C LYS A 79 18.78 3.59 12.11
N GLY A 80 17.94 2.87 11.36
CA GLY A 80 17.33 1.62 11.81
C GLY A 80 16.32 1.80 12.95
N LYS A 81 15.73 2.99 13.07
CA LYS A 81 14.67 3.30 14.05
C LYS A 81 13.28 3.10 13.47
#